data_AF-A0AAV5YN15-F1
#
_entry.id   AF-A0AAV5YN15-F1
#
_cell.length_a   1.000
_cell.length_b   1.000
_cell.length_c   1.000
_cell.angle_alpha   90.00
_cell.angle_beta   90.00
_cell.angle_gamma   90.00
#
_symmetry.space_group_name_H-M   'P 1'
#
loop_
_entity.id
_entity.type
_entity.pdbx_description
1 polymer ?
#
loop_
_entity_poly.entity_id
_entity_poly.type
_entity_poly.pdbx_seq_one_letter_code
_entity_poly.pdbx_strand_id
1 'polypeptide(L)' 'MTTHIGIDTRRRLGPVDRRIFGQFIEHLGRCIYGGIYEEGSDLSDERGFRRDVMEAARPLRFPVLRWPGGNFVSG' A
#
# COMPACT_ATOMS: atom_id res chain seq x y z
N MET A 1 -3.98 -19.72 33.20
CA MET A 1 -2.85 -18.77 33.17
C MET A 1 -3.44 -17.42 32.77
N THR A 2 -3.20 -16.38 33.56
CA THR A 2 -3.85 -15.07 33.39
C THR A 2 -2.83 -14.05 32.88
N THR A 3 -3.18 -13.27 31.85
CA THR A 3 -2.34 -12.20 31.28
C THR A 3 -2.96 -10.85 31.59
N HIS A 4 -2.12 -9.86 31.93
CA HIS A 4 -2.53 -8.49 32.18
C HIS A 4 -1.85 -7.52 31.21
N ILE A 5 -2.61 -6.54 30.70
CA ILE A 5 -2.14 -5.43 29.88
C ILE A 5 -2.57 -4.13 30.58
N GLY A 6 -1.64 -3.18 30.74
CA GLY A 6 -1.91 -1.86 31.30
C GLY A 6 -1.47 -0.75 30.36
N ILE A 7 -2.21 0.36 30.33
CA ILE A 7 -1.95 1.53 29.48
C ILE A 7 -1.88 2.78 30.37
N ASP A 8 -0.78 3.53 30.31
CA ASP A 8 -0.65 4.86 30.94
C ASP A 8 -0.49 5.92 29.84
N THR A 9 -1.52 6.76 29.65
CA THR A 9 -1.56 7.78 28.60
C THR A 9 -0.62 8.96 28.84
N ARG A 10 -0.04 9.09 30.05
CA ARG A 10 0.95 10.13 30.38
C ARG A 10 2.37 9.71 30.01
N ARG A 11 2.62 8.40 29.85
CA ARG A 11 3.93 7.86 29.45
C ARG A 11 4.06 7.80 27.92
N ARG A 12 4.47 8.92 27.31
CA ARG A 12 4.71 9.01 25.87
C ARG A 12 6.14 8.57 25.51
N LEU A 13 6.29 7.73 24.49
CA LEU A 13 7.60 7.31 23.96
C LEU A 13 8.07 8.17 22.78
N GLY A 14 7.15 8.59 21.92
CA GLY A 14 7.43 9.38 20.74
C GLY A 14 6.22 9.45 19.81
N PRO A 15 6.30 10.28 18.75
CA PRO A 15 5.26 10.31 17.73
C PRO A 15 5.28 9.01 16.91
N VAL A 16 4.10 8.57 16.49
CA VAL A 16 3.98 7.50 15.49
C VAL A 16 4.13 8.13 14.11
N ASP A 17 5.26 7.87 13.45
CA ASP A 17 5.46 8.33 12.08
C ASP A 17 4.47 7.62 11.15
N ARG A 18 3.66 8.37 10.39
CA ARG A 18 2.67 7.78 9.50
C ARG A 18 3.30 6.87 8.45
N ARG A 19 4.57 7.09 8.07
CA ARG A 19 5.28 6.32 7.03
C ARG A 19 5.44 4.83 7.35
N ILE A 20 5.22 4.41 8.61
CA ILE A 20 5.12 2.98 8.94
C ILE A 20 3.91 2.30 8.27
N PHE A 21 2.91 3.07 7.83
CA PHE A 21 1.74 2.60 7.08
C PHE A 21 1.95 2.69 5.55
N GLY A 22 3.20 2.72 5.08
CA GLY A 22 3.54 2.72 3.66
C GLY A 22 3.17 1.41 2.96
N GLN A 23 3.17 1.45 1.62
CA GLN A 23 2.89 0.30 0.75
C GLN A 23 4.02 0.10 -0.26
N PHE A 24 4.00 -1.06 -0.93
CA PHE A 24 5.02 -1.44 -1.91
C PHE A 24 4.37 -2.11 -3.12
N ILE A 25 4.80 -1.71 -4.32
CA ILE A 25 4.42 -2.32 -5.60
C ILE A 25 5.69 -2.57 -6.43
N GLU A 26 5.70 -3.67 -7.18
CA GLU A 26 6.84 -4.15 -7.95
C GLU A 26 6.36 -4.65 -9.31
N HIS A 27 7.21 -4.57 -10.33
CA HIS A 27 6.96 -5.27 -11.60
C HIS A 27 7.14 -6.80 -11.43
N LEU A 28 6.26 -7.40 -10.64
CA LEU A 28 6.26 -8.82 -10.31
C LEU A 28 4.86 -9.40 -10.52
N GLY A 29 4.78 -10.40 -11.39
CA GLY A 29 3.53 -11.07 -11.74
C GLY A 29 2.43 -10.07 -12.14
N ARG A 30 1.29 -10.11 -11.44
CA ARG A 30 0.13 -9.26 -11.70
C ARG A 30 0.02 -8.04 -10.79
N CYS A 31 1.11 -7.58 -10.18
CA CYS A 31 1.08 -6.40 -9.33
C CYS A 31 0.84 -5.12 -10.15
N ILE A 32 1.62 -4.92 -11.22
CA ILE A 32 1.42 -3.82 -12.17
C ILE A 32 0.43 -4.23 -13.25
N TYR A 33 0.84 -5.13 -14.15
CA TYR A 33 0.07 -5.54 -15.32
C TYR A 33 -1.01 -6.58 -14.95
N GLY A 34 -2.28 -6.24 -15.18
CA GLY A 34 -3.43 -7.02 -14.71
C GLY A 34 -3.75 -6.81 -13.22
N GLY A 35 -3.06 -5.86 -12.58
CA GLY A 35 -3.26 -5.44 -11.19
C GLY A 35 -3.73 -3.99 -11.13
N ILE A 36 -2.82 -3.08 -10.77
CA ILE A 36 -3.14 -1.64 -10.74
C ILE A 36 -3.33 -1.04 -12.15
N TYR A 37 -2.80 -1.70 -13.18
CA TYR A 37 -2.77 -1.24 -14.55
C TYR A 37 -3.21 -2.34 -15.54
N GLU A 38 -4.21 -2.05 -16.35
CA GLU A 38 -4.77 -2.96 -17.35
C GLU A 38 -5.42 -2.18 -18.49
N GLU A 39 -4.71 -2.02 -19.61
CA GLU A 39 -5.25 -1.36 -20.82
C GLU A 39 -6.42 -2.15 -21.40
N GLY A 40 -7.44 -1.44 -21.90
CA GLY A 40 -8.61 -2.05 -22.54
C GLY A 40 -9.61 -2.74 -21.61
N SER A 41 -9.35 -2.76 -20.30
CA SER A 41 -10.32 -3.26 -19.31
C SER A 41 -11.48 -2.28 -19.13
N ASP A 42 -12.72 -2.79 -19.09
CA ASP A 42 -13.92 -2.00 -18.77
C ASP A 42 -13.84 -1.36 -17.37
N LEU A 43 -12.99 -1.89 -16.49
CA LEU A 43 -12.78 -1.36 -15.15
C LEU A 43 -11.71 -0.26 -15.10
N SER A 44 -10.96 -0.03 -16.17
CA SER A 44 -9.88 0.96 -16.19
C SER A 44 -10.34 2.38 -16.54
N ASP A 45 -9.55 3.37 -16.11
CA ASP A 45 -9.66 4.76 -16.60
C ASP A 45 -8.98 4.92 -17.97
N GLU A 46 -9.07 6.13 -18.55
CA GLU A 46 -8.48 6.46 -19.86
C GLU A 46 -6.95 6.31 -19.93
N ARG A 47 -6.28 6.18 -18.78
CA ARG A 47 -4.84 5.98 -18.67
C ARG A 47 -4.49 4.52 -18.44
N GLY A 48 -5.47 3.61 -18.33
CA GLY A 48 -5.27 2.20 -18.06
C GLY A 48 -5.22 1.82 -16.57
N PHE A 49 -5.49 2.73 -15.64
CA PHE A 49 -5.52 2.40 -14.21
C PHE A 49 -6.86 1.80 -13.81
N ARG A 50 -6.83 0.65 -13.13
CA ARG A 50 -8.02 -0.05 -12.64
C ARG A 50 -8.76 0.77 -11.58
N ARG A 51 -9.97 1.25 -11.89
CA ARG A 51 -10.75 2.16 -11.02
C ARG A 51 -11.15 1.49 -9.72
N ASP A 52 -11.57 0.23 -9.78
CA ASP A 52 -11.92 -0.58 -8.62
C ASP A 52 -10.72 -0.81 -7.68
N VAL A 53 -9.53 -1.00 -8.23
CA VAL A 53 -8.29 -1.11 -7.44
C VAL A 53 -7.94 0.23 -6.79
N MET A 54 -8.06 1.34 -7.52
CA MET A 54 -7.84 2.68 -6.97
C MET A 54 -8.86 3.02 -5.88
N GLU A 55 -10.12 2.63 -6.05
CA GLU A 55 -11.19 2.80 -5.07
C GLU A 55 -10.93 1.99 -3.80
N ALA A 56 -10.48 0.75 -3.92
CA ALA A 56 -10.07 -0.07 -2.78
C ALA A 56 -8.83 0.51 -2.04
N ALA A 57 -7.91 1.11 -2.78
CA ALA A 57 -6.67 1.68 -2.22
C ALA A 57 -6.91 3.04 -1.51
N ARG A 58 -7.85 3.87 -1.98
CA ARG A 58 -8.10 5.23 -1.46
C ARG A 58 -8.33 5.29 0.07
N PRO A 59 -9.17 4.44 0.69
CA PRO A 59 -9.41 4.46 2.14
C PRO A 59 -8.17 4.16 2.98
N LEU A 60 -7.19 3.43 2.43
CA LEU A 60 -5.98 3.04 3.15
C LEU A 60 -5.08 4.24 3.49
N ARG A 61 -5.18 5.34 2.71
CA ARG A 61 -4.46 6.62 2.95
C ARG A 61 -2.98 6.43 3.27
N PHE A 62 -2.33 5.48 2.58
CA PHE A 62 -0.90 5.23 2.77
C PHE A 62 -0.11 6.50 2.41
N PRO A 63 0.86 6.92 3.25
CA PRO A 63 1.59 8.16 3.04
C PRO A 63 2.77 8.02 2.08
N VAL A 64 3.16 6.78 1.76
CA VAL A 64 4.27 6.48 0.85
C VAL A 64 3.99 5.18 0.11
N LEU A 65 4.37 5.14 -1.17
CA LEU A 65 4.30 3.97 -2.03
C LEU A 65 5.67 3.77 -2.67
N ARG A 66 6.31 2.64 -2.39
CA ARG A 66 7.59 2.26 -3.01
C ARG A 66 7.33 1.56 -4.34
N TRP A 67 8.07 1.95 -5.39
CA TRP A 67 8.08 1.41 -6.75
C TRP A 67 9.43 1.78 -7.41
N PRO A 68 9.99 1.07 -8.41
CA PRO A 68 9.54 -0.16 -9.10
C PRO A 68 9.99 -1.48 -8.44
N GLY A 69 10.40 -1.39 -7.17
CA GLY A 69 11.56 -2.06 -6.59
C GLY A 69 11.60 -3.59 -6.50
N GLY A 70 11.97 -4.08 -5.32
CA GLY A 70 12.29 -5.49 -5.10
C GLY A 70 13.47 -5.96 -5.94
N ASN A 71 13.41 -7.19 -6.44
CA ASN A 71 14.47 -7.75 -7.27
C ASN A 71 14.43 -7.21 -8.69
N PHE A 72 13.26 -6.75 -9.15
CA PHE A 72 13.08 -6.21 -10.51
C PHE A 72 14.06 -5.07 -10.82
N VAL A 73 14.32 -4.17 -9.86
CA VAL A 73 15.18 -3.00 -10.07
C VAL A 73 16.69 -3.30 -9.94
N SER A 74 17.06 -4.54 -9.63
CA SER A 74 18.46 -4.96 -9.52
C SER A 74 19.05 -5.47 -10.84
N GLY A 75 18.22 -5.56 -11.89
CA GLY A 75 18.60 -5.98 -13.25
C GLY A 75 19.15 -4.84 -14.11
#